data_AF-A0A287DA69-F1
#
_entry.id   AF-A0A287DA69-F1
#
_cell.length_a   1.000
_cell.length_b   1.000
_cell.length_c   1.000
_cell.angle_alpha   90.00
_cell.angle_beta   90.00
_cell.angle_gamma   90.00
#
_symmetry.space_group_name_H-M   'P 1'
#
loop_
_entity.id
_entity.type
_entity.pdbx_description
1 polymer ?
#
loop_
_entity_poly.entity_id
_entity_poly.type
_entity_poly.pdbx_seq_one_letter_code
_entity_poly.pdbx_strand_id
1 'polypeptide(L)'
;LCPGTVQRSSSSLVSLIVTEASAQIVHAGQACVVKEDNVSERVYTIREGDTLVLQCLVTGHPRPQVRWTKTAGSASDKFQETSVFNETLRIERIARTQGGRYYCKAENGVGVPAIKSIRVDVQYLDEPVLTVHQTVSDVRGNFYQEKTVFLRCTVNSNPPARFIWKRGSDTLSHSQDNGVDIYEPLYTQGETKVLKLKNLRPQDYASYTCQVSVRNVCG
;
A
#
# COMPACT_ATOMS: atom_id res chain seq x y z
N LEU A 1 -72.24 -47.16 17.35
CA LEU A 1 -71.42 -46.15 18.05
C LEU A 1 -69.96 -46.38 17.67
N CYS A 2 -69.45 -45.66 16.67
CA CYS A 2 -68.03 -45.72 16.31
C CYS A 2 -67.29 -44.60 17.08
N PRO A 3 -66.11 -44.87 17.68
CA PRO A 3 -65.32 -43.82 18.29
C PRO A 3 -64.61 -43.03 17.19
N GLY A 4 -64.89 -41.72 17.12
CA GLY A 4 -64.20 -40.80 16.21
C GLY A 4 -62.77 -40.55 16.68
N THR A 5 -61.80 -40.93 15.85
CA THR A 5 -60.38 -40.67 16.09
C THR A 5 -60.10 -39.18 15.89
N VAL A 6 -59.69 -38.48 16.95
CA VAL A 6 -59.23 -37.08 16.87
C VAL A 6 -57.85 -37.08 16.19
N GLN A 7 -57.81 -36.69 14.92
CA GLN A 7 -56.55 -36.42 14.23
C GLN A 7 -55.97 -35.09 14.74
N ARG A 8 -54.93 -35.18 15.58
CA ARG A 8 -54.09 -34.02 15.89
C ARG A 8 -53.24 -33.70 14.67
N SER A 9 -53.64 -32.70 13.89
CA SER A 9 -52.75 -32.07 12.92
C SER A 9 -51.75 -31.18 13.68
N SER A 10 -50.50 -31.62 13.80
CA SER A 10 -49.41 -30.75 14.21
C SER A 10 -48.96 -29.92 12.99
N SER A 11 -49.41 -28.67 12.91
CA SER A 11 -48.87 -27.70 11.96
C SER A 11 -47.60 -27.08 12.54
N SER A 12 -46.44 -27.43 11.99
CA SER A 12 -45.19 -26.71 12.25
C SER A 12 -45.20 -25.42 11.44
N LEU A 13 -45.49 -24.29 12.07
CA LEU A 13 -45.30 -22.97 11.48
C LEU A 13 -43.79 -22.66 11.44
N VAL A 14 -43.18 -22.78 10.26
CA VAL A 14 -41.83 -22.24 10.02
C VAL A 14 -42.00 -20.82 9.53
N SER A 15 -41.62 -19.84 10.36
CA SER A 15 -41.56 -18.44 9.92
C SER A 15 -40.35 -18.26 9.01
N LEU A 16 -40.58 -18.13 7.69
CA LEU A 16 -39.55 -17.72 6.73
C LEU A 16 -39.38 -16.21 6.85
N ILE A 17 -38.64 -15.75 7.86
CA ILE A 17 -38.29 -14.34 7.96
C ILE A 17 -37.29 -14.06 6.83
N VAL A 18 -37.78 -13.39 5.79
CA VAL A 18 -36.97 -12.90 4.68
C VAL A 18 -36.26 -11.63 5.14
N THR A 19 -34.94 -11.59 5.04
CA THR A 19 -34.12 -10.45 5.46
C THR A 19 -33.12 -10.08 4.37
N GLU A 20 -32.88 -8.78 4.21
CA GLU A 20 -31.90 -8.25 3.27
C GLU A 20 -30.47 -8.70 3.63
N ALA A 21 -29.59 -8.76 2.63
CA ALA A 21 -28.19 -9.08 2.85
C ALA A 21 -27.49 -7.95 3.64
N SER A 22 -26.65 -8.33 4.60
CA SER A 22 -25.70 -7.45 5.27
C SER A 22 -24.30 -8.05 5.18
N ALA A 23 -23.29 -7.18 5.12
CA ALA A 23 -21.90 -7.57 4.95
C ALA A 23 -20.96 -6.75 5.83
N GLN A 24 -19.92 -7.39 6.36
CA GLN A 24 -18.82 -6.76 7.08
C GLN A 24 -17.50 -7.41 6.66
N ILE A 25 -16.50 -6.58 6.34
CA ILE A 25 -15.15 -7.06 6.06
C ILE A 25 -14.37 -7.13 7.37
N VAL A 26 -13.84 -8.31 7.66
CA VAL A 26 -12.83 -8.54 8.69
C VAL A 26 -11.54 -9.01 8.01
N HIS A 27 -10.42 -8.85 8.69
CA HIS A 27 -9.13 -9.24 8.18
C HIS A 27 -8.47 -10.25 9.13
N ALA A 28 -7.79 -11.22 8.55
CA ALA A 28 -6.97 -12.18 9.26
C ALA A 28 -5.55 -12.12 8.67
N GLY A 29 -4.51 -12.33 9.48
CA GLY A 29 -3.13 -12.36 9.00
C GLY A 29 -2.27 -11.16 9.39
N GLN A 30 -1.18 -10.96 8.64
CA GLN A 30 -0.04 -10.09 8.96
C GLN A 30 -0.32 -8.60 8.70
N ALA A 31 -1.45 -8.11 9.21
CA ALA A 31 -1.83 -6.70 9.11
C ALA A 31 -0.95 -5.86 10.04
N CYS A 32 -0.40 -4.76 9.53
CA CYS A 32 0.56 -3.97 10.29
C CYS A 32 -0.09 -2.77 10.95
N VAL A 33 -1.06 -2.17 10.25
CA VAL A 33 -1.95 -1.16 10.79
C VAL A 33 -3.26 -1.25 10.04
N VAL A 34 -4.37 -1.38 10.76
CA VAL A 34 -5.69 -1.10 10.21
C VAL A 34 -6.11 0.24 10.77
N LYS A 35 -5.99 1.28 9.95
CA LYS A 35 -6.47 2.61 10.31
C LYS A 35 -7.91 2.72 9.85
N GLU A 36 -8.80 3.00 10.79
CA GLU A 36 -10.07 3.65 10.48
C GLU A 36 -9.76 5.14 10.35
N ASP A 37 -9.39 5.58 9.15
CA ASP A 37 -9.26 7.02 8.89
C ASP A 37 -10.67 7.64 9.05
N ASN A 38 -10.76 8.86 9.63
CA ASN A 38 -12.04 9.51 9.95
C ASN A 38 -12.95 9.77 8.71
N VAL A 39 -12.43 9.46 7.52
CA VAL A 39 -13.04 9.57 6.22
C VAL A 39 -13.39 8.17 5.70
N SER A 40 -14.44 7.54 6.25
CA SER A 40 -15.23 6.41 5.69
C SER A 40 -14.54 5.18 5.02
N GLU A 41 -13.22 5.11 4.96
CA GLU A 41 -12.44 4.18 4.17
C GLU A 41 -11.49 3.39 5.07
N ARG A 42 -11.74 2.08 5.19
CA ARG A 42 -10.89 1.16 5.93
C ARG A 42 -9.64 0.87 5.09
N VAL A 43 -8.47 1.07 5.67
CA VAL A 43 -7.18 0.78 5.02
C VAL A 43 -6.53 -0.43 5.70
N TYR A 44 -6.16 -1.42 4.91
CA TYR A 44 -5.41 -2.59 5.33
C TYR A 44 -3.98 -2.49 4.80
N THR A 45 -3.03 -2.22 5.69
CA THR A 45 -1.61 -2.12 5.33
C THR A 45 -0.89 -3.46 5.52
N ILE A 46 -0.17 -3.91 4.50
CA ILE A 46 0.56 -5.19 4.46
C ILE A 46 1.91 -5.04 3.73
N ARG A 47 2.92 -5.84 4.11
CA ARG A 47 4.21 -5.87 3.40
C ARG A 47 4.09 -6.64 2.08
N GLU A 48 4.80 -6.19 1.05
CA GLU A 48 5.00 -6.99 -0.16
C GLU A 48 5.62 -8.36 0.19
N GLY A 49 5.04 -9.43 -0.35
CA GLY A 49 5.46 -10.80 -0.08
C GLY A 49 4.74 -11.49 1.09
N ASP A 50 3.98 -10.76 1.92
CA ASP A 50 3.14 -11.37 2.96
C ASP A 50 1.84 -11.97 2.40
N THR A 51 1.10 -12.70 3.24
CA THR A 51 -0.19 -13.30 2.87
C THR A 51 -1.36 -12.40 3.29
N LEU A 52 -2.13 -11.91 2.31
CA LEU A 52 -3.38 -11.19 2.54
C LEU A 52 -4.52 -12.18 2.80
N VAL A 53 -5.27 -12.01 3.89
CA VAL A 53 -6.54 -12.72 4.12
C VAL A 53 -7.63 -11.73 4.53
N LEU A 54 -8.61 -11.56 3.65
CA LEU A 54 -9.81 -10.76 3.91
C LEU A 54 -11.02 -11.69 3.96
N GLN A 55 -11.85 -11.57 4.98
CA GLN A 55 -13.07 -12.36 5.12
C GLN A 55 -14.28 -11.44 5.14
N CYS A 56 -15.29 -11.78 4.36
CA CYS A 56 -16.56 -11.09 4.34
C CYS A 56 -17.60 -11.88 5.12
N LEU A 57 -17.94 -11.36 6.29
CA LEU A 57 -19.00 -11.90 7.13
C LEU A 57 -20.34 -11.41 6.60
N VAL A 58 -21.25 -12.34 6.29
CA VAL A 58 -22.57 -12.02 5.73
C VAL A 58 -23.70 -12.56 6.60
N THR A 59 -24.77 -11.79 6.66
CA THR A 59 -26.04 -12.19 7.28
C THR A 59 -27.20 -11.87 6.33
N GLY A 60 -28.30 -12.61 6.44
CA GLY A 60 -29.46 -12.48 5.55
C GLY A 60 -30.15 -13.81 5.29
N HIS A 61 -31.43 -13.77 4.95
CA HIS A 61 -32.25 -14.94 4.62
C HIS A 61 -33.07 -14.68 3.35
N PRO A 62 -32.86 -15.44 2.26
CA PRO A 62 -31.92 -16.57 2.09
C PRO A 62 -30.44 -16.19 2.29
N ARG A 63 -29.57 -17.19 2.55
CA ARG A 63 -28.13 -16.94 2.80
C ARG A 63 -27.51 -16.19 1.60
N PRO A 64 -26.90 -15.01 1.80
CA PRO A 64 -26.32 -14.25 0.70
C PRO A 64 -25.13 -14.95 0.05
N GLN A 65 -25.01 -14.79 -1.27
CA GLN A 65 -23.84 -15.18 -2.04
C GLN A 65 -22.81 -14.06 -2.03
N VAL A 66 -21.56 -14.39 -1.72
CA VAL A 66 -20.46 -13.42 -1.65
C VAL A 66 -19.64 -13.44 -2.93
N ARG A 67 -19.31 -12.24 -3.41
CA ARG A 67 -18.37 -12.02 -4.50
C ARG A 67 -17.37 -10.93 -4.14
N TRP A 68 -16.09 -11.27 -4.19
CA TRP A 68 -15.01 -10.29 -4.08
C TRP A 68 -14.69 -9.68 -5.45
N THR A 69 -14.44 -8.37 -5.50
CA THR A 69 -13.95 -7.67 -6.70
C THR A 69 -12.87 -6.65 -6.34
N LYS A 70 -11.96 -6.35 -7.28
CA LYS A 70 -10.93 -5.31 -7.14
C LYS A 70 -11.20 -4.21 -8.17
N THR A 71 -11.04 -2.93 -7.80
CA THR A 71 -11.04 -1.84 -8.79
C THR A 71 -9.85 -2.01 -9.74
N ALA A 72 -10.09 -2.02 -11.05
CA ALA A 72 -9.02 -1.95 -12.04
C ALA A 72 -8.35 -0.57 -12.00
N GLY A 73 -7.04 -0.56 -11.76
CA GLY A 73 -6.23 0.66 -11.80
C GLY A 73 -5.70 0.85 -13.21
N SER A 74 -6.47 1.52 -14.08
CA SER A 74 -6.22 1.86 -15.50
C SER A 74 -7.01 1.03 -16.52
N ALA A 75 -7.40 1.69 -17.62
CA ALA A 75 -8.19 1.13 -18.73
C ALA A 75 -7.50 -0.02 -19.51
N SER A 76 -6.22 -0.30 -19.20
CA SER A 76 -5.44 -1.40 -19.79
C SER A 76 -5.51 -2.70 -18.97
N ASP A 77 -5.85 -2.59 -17.68
CA ASP A 77 -6.25 -3.75 -16.88
C ASP A 77 -7.65 -4.15 -17.35
N LYS A 78 -7.69 -4.89 -18.47
CA LYS A 78 -8.84 -5.68 -18.88
C LYS A 78 -9.36 -6.33 -17.63
N PHE A 79 -10.50 -5.85 -17.14
CA PHE A 79 -11.36 -6.35 -16.08
C PHE A 79 -11.04 -7.81 -15.77
N GLN A 80 -9.93 -8.05 -15.05
CA GLN A 80 -9.54 -9.41 -14.71
C GLN A 80 -10.44 -9.68 -13.52
N GLU A 81 -11.60 -10.23 -13.87
CA GLU A 81 -12.55 -10.90 -13.02
C GLU A 81 -11.83 -12.02 -12.26
N THR A 82 -10.90 -11.67 -11.37
CA THR A 82 -10.62 -12.47 -10.18
C THR A 82 -11.78 -12.27 -9.21
N SER A 83 -13.01 -12.53 -9.70
CA SER A 83 -14.16 -12.67 -8.84
C SER A 83 -14.06 -13.99 -8.14
N VAL A 84 -13.61 -13.94 -6.90
CA VAL A 84 -13.62 -15.10 -6.01
C VAL A 84 -15.02 -15.18 -5.41
N PHE A 85 -15.75 -16.24 -5.77
CA PHE A 85 -17.03 -16.61 -5.15
C PHE A 85 -16.76 -17.39 -3.87
N ASN A 86 -16.25 -16.67 -2.86
CA ASN A 86 -15.97 -17.22 -1.55
C ASN A 86 -16.11 -16.09 -0.51
N GLU A 87 -16.48 -16.43 0.72
CA GLU A 87 -16.49 -15.47 1.82
C GLU A 87 -15.08 -14.96 2.13
N THR A 88 -14.05 -15.78 1.87
CA THR A 88 -12.65 -15.42 2.13
C THR A 88 -11.86 -15.18 0.83
N LEU A 89 -11.20 -14.04 0.75
CA LEU A 89 -10.19 -13.68 -0.24
C LEU A 89 -8.79 -13.89 0.35
N ARG A 90 -8.02 -14.81 -0.22
CA ARG A 90 -6.65 -15.11 0.18
C ARG A 90 -5.70 -14.88 -0.99
N ILE A 91 -4.65 -14.08 -0.77
CA ILE A 91 -3.57 -13.85 -1.75
C ILE A 91 -2.25 -14.12 -1.05
N GLU A 92 -1.54 -15.14 -1.51
CA GLU A 92 -0.21 -15.48 -1.00
C GLU A 92 0.85 -14.66 -1.74
N ARG A 93 1.87 -14.21 -1.00
CA ARG A 93 2.97 -13.39 -1.52
C ARG A 93 2.48 -12.19 -2.33
N ILE A 94 1.69 -11.33 -1.68
CA ILE A 94 1.06 -10.19 -2.34
C ILE A 94 2.10 -9.27 -2.99
N ALA A 95 1.88 -8.91 -4.25
CA ALA A 95 2.72 -7.99 -5.01
C ALA A 95 2.21 -6.55 -4.93
N ARG A 96 3.07 -5.55 -5.12
CA ARG A 96 2.69 -4.13 -5.15
C ARG A 96 1.60 -3.80 -6.18
N THR A 97 1.52 -4.51 -7.30
CA THR A 97 0.47 -4.35 -8.34
C THR A 97 -0.90 -4.89 -7.89
N GLN A 98 -0.93 -5.75 -6.88
CA GLN A 98 -2.15 -6.28 -6.28
C GLN A 98 -2.74 -5.35 -5.21
N GLY A 99 -2.01 -4.32 -4.78
CA GLY A 99 -2.57 -3.22 -3.99
C GLY A 99 -3.74 -2.54 -4.69
N GLY A 100 -4.64 -1.93 -3.92
CA GLY A 100 -5.81 -1.24 -4.45
C GLY A 100 -7.06 -1.45 -3.61
N ARG A 101 -8.22 -1.05 -4.15
CA ARG A 101 -9.50 -1.15 -3.45
C ARG A 101 -10.19 -2.47 -3.80
N TYR A 102 -10.57 -3.21 -2.76
CA TYR A 102 -11.34 -4.44 -2.84
C TYR A 102 -12.75 -4.20 -2.32
N TYR A 103 -13.72 -4.88 -2.92
CA TYR A 103 -15.12 -4.86 -2.51
C TYR A 103 -15.61 -6.27 -2.23
N CYS A 104 -16.32 -6.43 -1.13
CA CYS A 104 -17.21 -7.57 -0.93
C CYS A 104 -18.63 -7.16 -1.30
N LYS A 105 -19.23 -7.86 -2.26
CA LYS A 105 -20.65 -7.77 -2.59
C LYS A 105 -21.36 -9.03 -2.08
N ALA A 106 -22.43 -8.83 -1.30
CA ALA A 106 -23.30 -9.90 -0.80
C ALA A 106 -24.72 -9.72 -1.33
N GLU A 107 -25.27 -10.75 -1.97
CA GLU A 107 -26.57 -10.69 -2.65
C GLU A 107 -27.40 -11.95 -2.34
N ASN A 108 -28.65 -11.75 -1.91
CA ASN A 108 -29.60 -12.84 -1.66
C ASN A 108 -30.94 -12.68 -2.39
N GLY A 109 -31.03 -11.74 -3.34
CA GLY A 109 -32.26 -11.44 -4.08
C GLY A 109 -33.31 -10.66 -3.27
N VAL A 110 -32.97 -10.23 -2.05
CA VAL A 110 -33.85 -9.47 -1.16
C VAL A 110 -33.24 -8.09 -0.93
N GLY A 111 -33.97 -7.05 -1.30
CA GLY A 111 -33.51 -5.66 -1.15
C GLY A 111 -32.29 -5.35 -2.01
N VAL A 112 -31.49 -4.38 -1.55
CA VAL A 112 -30.27 -3.95 -2.25
C VAL A 112 -29.08 -4.83 -1.82
N PRO A 113 -28.22 -5.28 -2.74
CA PRO A 113 -27.00 -6.01 -2.38
C PRO A 113 -26.13 -5.22 -1.41
N ALA A 114 -25.66 -5.85 -0.34
CA ALA A 114 -24.72 -5.21 0.59
C ALA A 114 -23.33 -5.14 -0.04
N ILE A 115 -22.73 -3.94 -0.02
CA ILE A 115 -21.40 -3.68 -0.56
C ILE A 115 -20.54 -3.04 0.53
N LYS A 116 -19.38 -3.63 0.80
CA LYS A 116 -18.35 -3.05 1.67
C LYS A 116 -17.03 -2.99 0.91
N SER A 117 -16.23 -1.97 1.21
CA SER A 117 -14.92 -1.78 0.57
C SER A 117 -13.80 -1.68 1.60
N ILE A 118 -12.61 -2.10 1.18
CA ILE A 118 -11.37 -1.98 1.94
C ILE A 118 -10.23 -1.67 0.97
N ARG A 119 -9.36 -0.73 1.32
CA ARG A 119 -8.17 -0.42 0.53
C ARG A 119 -6.99 -1.19 1.07
N VAL A 120 -6.40 -2.03 0.24
CA VAL A 120 -5.17 -2.76 0.55
C VAL A 120 -3.99 -1.90 0.12
N ASP A 121 -3.20 -1.47 1.09
CA ASP A 121 -1.97 -0.70 0.93
C ASP A 121 -0.76 -1.64 1.05
N VAL A 122 -0.10 -1.93 -0.06
CA VAL A 122 1.07 -2.82 -0.09
C VAL A 122 2.34 -1.99 0.06
N GLN A 123 3.05 -2.19 1.17
CA GLN A 123 4.27 -1.46 1.49
C GLN A 123 5.53 -2.23 1.11
N TYR A 124 6.52 -1.49 0.61
CA TYR A 124 7.81 -2.03 0.15
C TYR A 124 8.88 -0.94 0.17
N LEU A 125 10.13 -1.38 0.19
CA LEU A 125 11.32 -0.54 0.06
C LEU A 125 12.34 -1.31 -0.77
N ASP A 126 12.59 -0.84 -1.99
CA ASP A 126 13.59 -1.44 -2.87
C ASP A 126 15.02 -1.03 -2.46
N GLU A 127 16.02 -1.68 -3.06
CA GLU A 127 17.41 -1.28 -2.87
C GLU A 127 17.68 0.09 -3.52
N PRO A 128 18.35 1.02 -2.81
CA PRO A 128 18.64 2.34 -3.35
C PRO A 128 19.74 2.28 -4.43
N VAL A 129 19.53 3.01 -5.52
CA VAL A 129 20.51 3.15 -6.60
C VAL A 129 21.22 4.50 -6.45
N LEU A 130 22.55 4.45 -6.29
CA LEU A 130 23.42 5.63 -6.20
C LEU A 130 24.10 5.89 -7.54
N THR A 131 23.87 7.08 -8.11
CA THR A 131 24.48 7.54 -9.36
C THR A 131 25.30 8.82 -9.13
N VAL A 132 26.39 8.97 -9.89
CA VAL A 132 27.32 10.09 -9.74
C VAL A 132 27.41 10.86 -11.06
N HIS A 133 27.25 12.18 -10.99
CA HIS A 133 27.43 13.09 -12.11
C HIS A 133 28.38 14.22 -11.72
N GLN A 134 29.22 14.67 -12.64
CA GLN A 134 30.17 15.76 -12.41
C GLN A 134 30.02 16.84 -13.46
N THR A 135 30.19 18.09 -13.05
CA THR A 135 30.19 19.26 -13.92
C THR A 135 31.41 20.12 -13.64
N VAL A 136 32.09 20.54 -14.70
CA VAL A 136 33.24 21.46 -14.62
C VAL A 136 32.80 22.79 -15.21
N SER A 137 32.95 23.86 -14.44
CA SER A 137 32.62 25.23 -14.88
C SER A 137 33.84 26.12 -14.77
N ASP A 138 34.12 26.88 -15.83
CA ASP A 138 35.16 27.90 -15.82
C ASP A 138 34.69 29.12 -15.03
N VAL A 139 35.51 29.57 -14.09
CA VAL A 139 35.23 30.77 -13.30
C VAL A 139 35.64 31.99 -14.10
N ARG A 140 34.66 32.83 -14.50
CA ARG A 140 34.95 34.05 -15.27
C ARG A 140 35.98 34.92 -14.54
N GLY A 141 37.12 35.17 -15.21
CA GLY A 141 38.18 36.04 -14.71
C GLY A 141 39.32 35.32 -13.98
N ASN A 142 39.27 34.00 -13.78
CA ASN A 142 40.32 33.20 -13.14
C ASN A 142 40.69 31.97 -14.01
N PHE A 143 41.94 31.49 -13.91
CA PHE A 143 42.40 30.23 -14.55
C PHE A 143 41.97 28.96 -13.80
N TYR A 144 41.12 29.07 -12.77
CA TYR A 144 40.69 27.95 -11.93
C TYR A 144 39.35 27.37 -12.43
N GLN A 145 39.26 26.04 -12.41
CA GLN A 145 38.05 25.30 -12.74
C GLN A 145 37.29 24.90 -11.49
N GLU A 146 36.01 25.26 -11.40
CA GLU A 146 35.12 24.75 -10.35
C GLU A 146 34.60 23.37 -10.74
N LYS A 147 34.95 22.36 -9.95
CA LYS A 147 34.41 21.00 -10.09
C LYS A 147 33.30 20.79 -9.09
N THR A 148 32.10 20.53 -9.58
CA THR A 148 30.91 20.22 -8.77
C THR A 148 30.49 18.78 -9.04
N VAL A 149 30.20 18.03 -7.98
CA VAL A 149 29.74 16.63 -8.07
C VAL A 149 28.34 16.50 -7.49
N PHE A 150 27.51 15.71 -8.17
CA PHE A 150 26.14 15.38 -7.78
C PHE A 150 26.05 13.88 -7.52
N LEU A 151 25.78 13.53 -6.28
CA LEU A 151 25.46 12.18 -5.84
C LEU A 151 23.92 12.08 -5.78
N ARG A 152 23.34 11.33 -6.72
CA ARG A 152 21.90 11.14 -6.83
C ARG A 152 21.52 9.75 -6.34
N CYS A 153 20.74 9.71 -5.27
CA CYS A 153 20.20 8.48 -4.70
C CYS A 153 18.71 8.38 -5.03
N THR A 154 18.33 7.28 -5.70
CA THR A 154 16.95 7.02 -6.11
C THR A 154 16.50 5.69 -5.54
N VAL A 155 15.30 5.64 -4.95
CA VAL A 155 14.69 4.42 -4.43
C VAL A 155 13.20 4.42 -4.71
N ASN A 156 12.67 3.25 -5.05
CA ASN A 156 11.23 3.05 -5.15
C ASN A 156 10.70 2.47 -3.83
N SER A 157 9.65 3.09 -3.29
CA SER A 157 9.12 2.71 -1.99
C SER A 157 7.69 3.18 -1.78
N ASN A 158 6.90 2.37 -1.09
CA ASN A 158 5.63 2.79 -0.49
C ASN A 158 5.67 2.42 1.00
N PRO A 159 5.56 3.37 1.95
CA PRO A 159 5.34 4.82 1.79
C PRO A 159 6.61 5.56 1.31
N PRO A 160 6.55 6.88 1.06
CA PRO A 160 7.73 7.67 0.66
C PRO A 160 8.92 7.49 1.62
N ALA A 161 10.09 7.21 1.06
CA ALA A 161 11.30 6.96 1.82
C ALA A 161 11.90 8.24 2.43
N ARG A 162 12.54 8.07 3.58
CA ARG A 162 13.40 9.04 4.22
C ARG A 162 14.86 8.74 3.86
N PHE A 163 15.53 9.76 3.35
CA PHE A 163 16.94 9.70 2.94
C PHE A 163 17.86 10.36 3.95
N ILE A 164 18.97 9.70 4.23
CA ILE A 164 20.06 10.16 5.07
C ILE A 164 21.36 10.00 4.28
N TRP A 165 22.09 11.11 4.12
CA TRP A 165 23.40 11.10 3.49
C TRP A 165 24.49 10.97 4.54
N LYS A 166 25.46 10.10 4.29
CA LYS A 166 26.64 9.93 5.13
C LYS A 166 27.93 10.13 4.34
N ARG A 167 28.92 10.73 4.97
CA ARG A 167 30.32 10.82 4.53
C ARG A 167 31.16 10.04 5.53
N GLY A 168 31.57 8.83 5.17
CA GLY A 168 32.12 7.87 6.13
C GLY A 168 31.07 7.51 7.19
N SER A 169 31.39 7.75 8.47
CA SER A 169 30.47 7.58 9.60
C SER A 169 29.53 8.76 9.82
N ASP A 170 29.85 9.93 9.28
CA ASP A 170 29.22 11.18 9.68
C ASP A 170 27.98 11.45 8.86
N THR A 171 26.88 11.77 9.53
CA THR A 171 25.62 12.11 8.87
C THR A 171 25.67 13.56 8.42
N LEU A 172 25.55 13.79 7.11
CA LEU A 172 25.56 15.12 6.52
C LEU A 172 24.19 15.80 6.68
N SER A 173 24.23 17.06 7.10
CA SER A 173 23.06 17.94 7.11
C SER A 173 23.36 19.25 6.38
N HIS A 174 22.30 19.93 5.95
CA HIS A 174 22.39 21.20 5.20
C HIS A 174 23.08 22.34 5.98
N SER A 175 23.28 22.20 7.30
CA SER A 175 23.86 23.26 8.15
C SER A 175 25.29 23.02 8.60
N GLN A 176 25.88 21.85 8.31
CA GLN A 176 27.21 21.49 8.82
C GLN A 176 28.36 21.87 7.88
N ASP A 177 28.09 21.99 6.57
CA ASP A 177 29.14 22.20 5.57
C ASP A 177 28.61 23.07 4.41
N ASN A 178 29.09 24.32 4.31
CA ASN A 178 28.69 25.25 3.24
C ASN A 178 29.08 24.77 1.83
N GLY A 179 29.99 23.81 1.71
CA GLY A 179 30.35 23.17 0.45
C GLY A 179 29.33 22.13 -0.03
N VAL A 180 28.27 21.87 0.75
CA VAL A 180 27.35 20.77 0.54
C VAL A 180 25.90 21.28 0.49
N ASP A 181 25.18 20.94 -0.58
CA ASP A 181 23.72 21.10 -0.63
C ASP A 181 23.05 19.73 -0.72
N ILE A 182 21.95 19.55 0.03
CA ILE A 182 21.10 18.37 -0.07
C ILE A 182 19.70 18.83 -0.44
N TYR A 183 19.18 18.34 -1.56
CA TYR A 183 17.85 18.72 -2.05
C TYR A 183 17.15 17.57 -2.77
N GLU A 184 15.83 17.67 -2.86
CA GLU A 184 14.98 16.78 -3.64
C GLU A 184 14.72 17.43 -5.00
N PRO A 185 15.03 16.77 -6.13
CA PRO A 185 14.77 17.34 -7.44
C PRO A 185 13.27 17.51 -7.70
N LEU A 186 12.92 18.58 -8.43
CA LEU A 186 11.55 18.79 -8.88
C LEU A 186 11.04 17.60 -9.71
N TYR A 187 9.73 17.35 -9.65
CA TYR A 187 9.03 16.32 -10.42
C TYR A 187 9.41 14.85 -10.10
N THR A 188 10.14 14.59 -9.01
CA THR A 188 10.52 13.22 -8.61
C THR A 188 9.66 12.63 -7.48
N GLN A 189 8.62 13.34 -7.04
CA GLN A 189 7.66 12.91 -6.00
C GLN A 189 8.30 12.33 -4.71
N GLY A 190 9.54 12.72 -4.40
CA GLY A 190 10.27 12.23 -3.21
C GLY A 190 10.99 10.89 -3.41
N GLU A 191 11.03 10.32 -4.61
CA GLU A 191 11.76 9.07 -4.92
C GLU A 191 13.28 9.28 -5.01
N THR A 192 13.72 10.53 -5.16
CA THR A 192 15.12 10.87 -5.40
C THR A 192 15.58 12.00 -4.49
N LYS A 193 16.80 11.86 -3.96
CA LYS A 193 17.49 12.92 -3.23
C LYS A 193 18.91 13.09 -3.75
N VAL A 194 19.34 14.34 -3.88
CA VAL A 194 20.65 14.71 -4.43
C VAL A 194 21.50 15.37 -3.36
N LEU A 195 22.73 14.90 -3.25
CA LEU A 195 23.82 15.52 -2.50
C LEU A 195 24.77 16.18 -3.49
N LYS A 196 24.87 17.51 -3.43
CA LYS A 196 25.72 18.33 -4.29
C LYS A 196 26.93 18.79 -3.51
N LEU A 197 28.12 18.48 -4.01
CA LEU A 197 29.41 18.93 -3.49
C LEU A 197 29.91 20.06 -4.38
N LYS A 198 29.94 21.28 -3.85
CA LYS A 198 30.43 22.49 -4.54
C LYS A 198 31.94 22.58 -4.41
N ASN A 199 32.62 22.93 -5.51
CA ASN A 199 34.05 23.23 -5.55
C ASN A 199 34.89 22.21 -4.75
N LEU A 200 34.99 20.98 -5.29
CA LEU A 200 35.59 19.82 -4.62
C LEU A 200 36.86 20.15 -3.82
N ARG A 201 36.82 19.85 -2.52
CA ARG A 201 37.97 19.99 -1.61
C ARG A 201 38.63 18.63 -1.38
N PRO A 202 39.88 18.59 -0.88
CA PRO A 202 40.54 17.33 -0.52
C PRO A 202 39.72 16.45 0.44
N GLN A 203 38.97 17.06 1.36
CA GLN A 203 38.10 16.35 2.30
C GLN A 203 36.85 15.71 1.68
N ASP A 204 36.48 16.11 0.45
CA ASP A 204 35.31 15.58 -0.25
C ASP A 204 35.64 14.27 -0.99
N TYR A 205 36.91 13.86 -1.05
CA TYR A 205 37.34 12.55 -1.56
C TYR A 205 37.16 11.47 -0.48
N ALA A 206 35.91 11.12 -0.23
CA ALA A 206 35.51 10.17 0.82
C ALA A 206 34.49 9.15 0.29
N SER A 207 34.22 8.11 1.10
CA SER A 207 33.13 7.17 0.84
C SER A 207 31.79 7.79 1.25
N TYR A 208 30.87 7.92 0.31
CA TYR A 208 29.51 8.41 0.57
C TYR A 208 28.51 7.26 0.57
N THR A 209 27.57 7.30 1.52
CA THR A 209 26.50 6.31 1.62
C THR A 209 25.15 7.02 1.67
N CYS A 210 24.23 6.54 0.83
CA CYS A 210 22.83 6.92 0.92
C CYS A 210 22.09 5.86 1.73
N GLN A 211 21.63 6.22 2.92
CA GLN A 211 20.80 5.36 3.75
C GLN A 211 19.34 5.75 3.58
N VAL A 212 18.52 4.80 3.13
CA VAL A 212 17.07 4.96 2.95
C VAL A 212 16.32 4.17 4.02
N SER A 213 15.18 4.68 4.43
CA SER A 213 14.31 4.04 5.42
C SER A 213 12.87 4.50 5.19
N VAL A 214 11.89 3.66 5.48
CA VAL A 214 10.49 4.10 5.55
C VAL A 214 10.02 4.05 6.99
N ARG A 215 9.18 5.00 7.39
CA ARG A 215 8.57 4.97 8.73
C ARG A 215 7.56 3.84 8.73
N ASN A 216 7.86 2.77 9.46
CA ASN A 216 7.01 1.61 9.65
C ASN A 216 6.75 0.79 8.37
N VAL A 217 7.79 0.19 7.79
CA VAL A 217 7.47 -1.09 7.10
C VAL A 217 6.95 -2.00 8.21
N CYS A 218 5.74 -2.52 8.07
CA CYS A 218 5.30 -3.79 8.63
C CYS A 218 6.46 -4.68 9.10
N GLY A 219 6.91 -4.54 10.34
CA GLY A 219 8.15 -5.14 10.84
C GLY A 219 7.82 -6.35 11.69
#